data_AF-V5BZQ6-F1
#
_entry.id   AF-V5BZQ6-F1
#
_cell.length_a   1.000
_cell.length_b   1.000
_cell.length_c   1.000
_cell.angle_alpha   90.00
_cell.angle_beta   90.00
_cell.angle_gamma   90.00
#
_symmetry.space_group_name_H-M   'P 1'
#
loop_
_entity.id
_entity.type
_entity.pdbx_description
1 polymer ?
#
loop_
_entity_poly.entity_id
_entity_poly.type
_entity_poly.pdbx_seq_one_letter_code
_entity_poly.pdbx_strand_id
1 'polypeptide(L)'
;MYNTDWNEKAKRLLKSELIRRGVGSEDLVALLENIGVEETKASIDSKISRGTFSAAFLIQCLNAMGVRSFVPEVDPQMIVSEPIVIYKTRKTKAKAKS
;
A
#
# COMPACT_ATOMS: atom_id res chain seq x y z
N MET A 1 -0.37 -21.21 -15.01
CA MET A 1 -1.08 -20.77 -13.79
C MET A 1 -0.23 -19.67 -13.17
N TYR A 2 -0.72 -18.44 -13.09
CA TYR A 2 0.04 -17.34 -12.50
C TYR A 2 0.10 -17.54 -10.99
N ASN A 3 1.28 -17.84 -10.45
CA ASN A 3 1.48 -17.86 -9.00
C ASN A 3 1.74 -16.42 -8.56
N THR A 4 0.77 -15.81 -7.88
CA THR A 4 0.91 -14.45 -7.36
C THR A 4 1.72 -14.48 -6.08
N ASP A 5 2.94 -13.95 -6.12
CA ASP A 5 3.76 -13.77 -4.92
C ASP A 5 3.31 -12.53 -4.15
N TRP A 6 2.49 -12.74 -3.12
CA TRP A 6 1.99 -11.68 -2.26
C TRP A 6 3.07 -11.05 -1.38
N ASN A 7 4.12 -11.80 -1.03
CA ASN A 7 5.22 -11.28 -0.21
C ASN A 7 6.05 -10.27 -1.01
N GLU A 8 6.34 -10.59 -2.27
CA GLU A 8 7.02 -9.66 -3.18
C GLU A 8 6.17 -8.40 -3.41
N LYS A 9 4.84 -8.52 -3.52
CA LYS A 9 3.94 -7.36 -3.61
C LYS A 9 3.96 -6.49 -2.36
N ALA A 10 3.86 -7.09 -1.17
CA ALA A 10 3.93 -6.36 0.10
C ALA A 10 5.27 -5.64 0.26
N LYS A 11 6.37 -6.30 -0.11
CA LYS A 11 7.72 -5.72 -0.13
C LYS A 11 7.81 -4.51 -1.06
N ARG A 12 7.32 -4.61 -2.29
CA ARG A 12 7.33 -3.50 -3.26
C ARG A 12 6.51 -2.33 -2.77
N LEU A 13 5.34 -2.60 -2.21
CA LEU A 13 4.49 -1.59 -1.58
C LEU A 13 5.24 -0.83 -0.48
N LEU A 14 5.85 -1.55 0.47
CA LEU A 14 6.57 -0.90 1.56
C LEU A 14 7.78 -0.09 1.05
N LYS A 15 8.53 -0.65 0.10
CA LYS A 15 9.67 0.06 -0.51
C LYS A 15 9.26 1.31 -1.28
N SER A 16 8.16 1.25 -2.03
CA SER A 16 7.71 2.41 -2.81
C SER A 16 7.27 3.56 -1.90
N GLU A 17 6.62 3.26 -0.78
CA GLU A 17 6.28 4.27 0.23
C GLU A 17 7.52 4.88 0.91
N LEU A 18 8.54 4.07 1.23
CA LEU A 18 9.81 4.56 1.76
C LEU A 18 10.50 5.52 0.78
N ILE A 19 10.61 5.13 -0.49
CA ILE A 19 11.23 5.97 -1.54
C ILE A 19 10.43 7.26 -1.77
N ARG A 20 9.09 7.17 -1.86
CA ARG A 20 8.20 8.34 -2.06
C ARG A 20 8.36 9.39 -0.97
N ARG A 21 8.73 8.98 0.24
CA ARG A 21 8.89 9.84 1.41
C ARG A 21 10.34 10.17 1.73
N GLY A 22 11.30 9.61 1.00
CA GLY A 22 12.73 9.78 1.27
C GLY A 22 13.18 9.20 2.61
N VAL A 23 12.51 8.14 3.08
CA VAL A 23 12.77 7.50 4.38
C VAL A 23 13.71 6.31 4.16
N GLY A 24 14.89 6.35 4.76
CA GLY A 24 15.82 5.23 4.81
C GLY A 24 15.46 4.21 5.90
N SER A 25 16.15 3.06 5.92
CA SER A 25 15.95 2.06 6.98
C SER A 25 16.29 2.61 8.37
N GLU A 26 17.28 3.50 8.48
CA GLU A 26 17.67 4.16 9.73
C GLU A 26 16.59 5.13 10.21
N ASP A 27 16.04 5.93 9.31
CA ASP A 27 14.93 6.82 9.61
C ASP A 27 13.68 6.04 10.03
N LEU A 28 13.41 4.91 9.37
CA LEU A 28 12.29 4.04 9.72
C LEU A 28 12.41 3.47 11.14
N VAL A 29 13.62 3.14 11.60
CA VAL A 29 13.84 2.75 13.00
C VAL A 29 13.38 3.86 13.94
N ALA A 30 13.85 5.09 13.72
CA ALA A 30 13.49 6.23 14.57
C ALA A 30 11.97 6.53 14.52
N LEU A 31 11.35 6.43 13.34
CA LEU A 31 9.91 6.61 13.19
C LEU A 31 9.09 5.54 13.91
N LEU A 32 9.54 4.28 13.88
CA LEU A 32 8.89 3.18 14.59
C LEU A 32 9.05 3.32 16.11
N GLU A 33 10.22 3.76 16.58
CA GLU A 33 10.48 4.02 17.99
C GLU A 33 9.53 5.11 18.55
N ASN A 34 9.25 6.16 17.77
CA ASN A 34 8.30 7.21 18.13
C ASN A 34 6.85 6.70 18.37
N ILE A 35 6.50 5.53 17.84
CA ILE A 35 5.19 4.88 18.08
C ILE A 35 5.30 3.68 19.03
N GLY A 36 6.43 3.52 19.72
CA GLY A 36 6.68 2.46 20.69
C GLY A 36 7.01 1.09 20.08
N VAL A 37 7.49 1.06 18.83
CA VAL A 37 7.88 -0.18 18.13
C VAL A 37 9.40 -0.24 18.06
N GLU A 38 9.98 -1.13 18.86
CA GLU A 38 11.43 -1.37 18.90
C GLU A 38 11.86 -2.31 17.75
N GLU A 39 12.63 -1.77 16.81
CA GLU A 39 13.23 -2.51 15.73
C GLU A 39 14.69 -2.08 15.53
N THR A 40 15.50 -2.95 14.93
CA THR A 40 16.88 -2.62 14.57
C THR A 40 16.97 -2.42 13.06
N LYS A 41 17.96 -1.65 12.60
CA LYS A 41 18.23 -1.51 11.15
C LYS A 41 18.37 -2.88 10.47
N ALA A 42 19.07 -3.82 11.11
CA ALA A 42 19.29 -5.16 10.58
C ALA A 42 18.00 -6.00 10.50
N SER A 43 17.11 -5.89 11.48
CA SER A 43 15.81 -6.60 11.47
C SER A 43 14.87 -6.04 10.41
N ILE A 44 14.82 -4.71 10.25
CA ILE A 44 14.08 -4.04 9.18
C ILE A 44 14.62 -4.45 7.81
N ASP A 45 15.93 -4.33 7.58
CA ASP A 45 16.56 -4.67 6.30
C ASP A 45 16.29 -6.14 5.93
N SER A 46 16.35 -7.05 6.91
CA SER A 46 16.04 -8.47 6.71
C SER A 46 14.57 -8.72 6.35
N LYS A 47 13.63 -8.08 7.06
CA LYS A 47 12.18 -8.16 6.79
C LYS A 47 11.84 -7.65 5.40
N ILE A 48 12.33 -6.47 5.06
CA ILE A 48 12.09 -5.83 3.75
C ILE A 48 12.78 -6.61 2.63
N SER A 49 14.01 -7.12 2.84
CA SER A 49 14.73 -7.87 1.81
C SER A 49 14.02 -9.19 1.47
N ARG A 50 13.63 -9.96 2.49
CA ARG A 50 12.93 -11.25 2.32
C ARG A 50 11.48 -11.07 1.88
N GLY A 51 10.88 -9.92 2.16
CA GLY A 51 9.47 -9.65 1.88
C GLY A 51 8.49 -10.40 2.79
N THR A 52 9.00 -11.05 3.84
CA THR A 52 8.21 -11.78 4.83
C THR A 52 8.20 -11.00 6.14
N PHE A 53 7.12 -10.27 6.37
CA PHE A 53 6.84 -9.55 7.61
C PHE A 53 5.36 -9.66 7.94
N SER A 54 5.02 -9.44 9.21
CA SER A 54 3.62 -9.49 9.63
C SER A 54 2.83 -8.32 9.05
N ALA A 55 1.52 -8.51 8.87
CA ALA A 55 0.64 -7.41 8.51
C ALA A 55 0.67 -6.27 9.54
N ALA A 56 0.86 -6.60 10.83
CA ALA A 56 1.03 -5.62 11.89
C ALA A 56 2.26 -4.74 11.65
N PHE A 57 3.40 -5.32 11.28
CA PHE A 57 4.62 -4.58 10.95
C PHE A 57 4.40 -3.64 9.77
N LEU A 58 3.72 -4.11 8.71
CA LEU A 58 3.36 -3.25 7.58
C LEU A 58 2.54 -2.03 8.02
N ILE A 59 1.48 -2.26 8.81
CA ILE A 59 0.62 -1.18 9.31
C ILE A 59 1.42 -0.22 10.20
N GLN A 60 2.30 -0.73 11.07
CA GLN A 60 3.18 0.08 11.91
C GLN A 60 4.09 0.96 11.06
N CYS A 61 4.75 0.42 10.04
CA CYS A 61 5.58 1.21 9.13
C CYS A 61 4.78 2.29 8.41
N LEU A 62 3.61 1.93 7.85
CA LEU A 62 2.74 2.86 7.15
C LEU A 62 2.26 3.98 8.09
N ASN A 63 1.86 3.64 9.32
CA ASN A 63 1.44 4.61 10.33
C ASN A 63 2.60 5.54 10.74
N ALA A 64 3.77 4.98 11.04
CA ALA A 64 4.96 5.71 11.44
C ALA A 64 5.42 6.70 10.34
N MET A 65 5.29 6.30 9.07
CA MET A 65 5.55 7.16 7.93
C MET A 65 4.45 8.19 7.66
N GLY A 66 3.26 8.08 8.27
CA GLY A 66 2.11 8.94 7.99
C GLY A 66 1.39 8.62 6.67
N VAL A 67 1.38 7.36 6.25
CA VAL A 67 0.62 6.88 5.09
C VAL A 67 -0.83 6.69 5.48
N ARG A 68 -1.72 7.50 4.89
CA ARG A 68 -3.17 7.45 5.13
C ARG A 68 -3.92 6.56 4.13
N SER A 69 -3.35 6.38 2.95
CA SER A 69 -3.91 5.58 1.87
C SER A 69 -2.78 5.05 1.01
N PHE A 70 -2.88 3.79 0.62
CA PHE A 70 -1.98 3.18 -0.35
C PHE A 70 -2.81 2.34 -1.33
N VAL A 71 -2.31 2.22 -2.56
CA VAL A 71 -2.91 1.33 -3.55
C VAL A 71 -2.03 0.08 -3.58
N PRO A 72 -2.47 -1.05 -3.04
CA PRO A 72 -1.77 -2.30 -3.27
C PRO A 72 -1.84 -2.58 -4.76
N GLU A 73 -0.70 -2.63 -5.45
CA GLU A 73 -0.60 -3.04 -6.86
C GLU A 73 -1.01 -4.51 -6.99
N VAL A 74 -2.32 -4.75 -6.94
CA VAL A 74 -2.93 -5.95 -7.45
C VAL A 74 -3.16 -5.67 -8.92
N ASP A 75 -2.15 -5.94 -9.74
CA ASP A 75 -2.32 -5.93 -11.18
C ASP A 75 -2.60 -7.35 -11.70
N PRO A 76 -3.87 -7.72 -11.98
CA PRO A 76 -4.21 -8.78 -12.90
C PRO A 76 -4.32 -8.30 -14.37
N GLN A 77 -4.20 -7.00 -14.64
CA GLN A 77 -4.60 -6.32 -15.87
C GLN A 77 -3.56 -5.32 -16.44
N MET A 78 -2.28 -5.72 -16.51
CA MET A 78 -1.44 -5.43 -17.68
C MET A 78 -1.82 -6.32 -18.89
N ILE A 79 -3.06 -6.83 -18.92
CA ILE A 79 -3.76 -7.18 -20.15
C ILE A 79 -4.22 -5.85 -20.74
N VAL A 80 -3.47 -5.37 -21.73
CA VAL A 80 -3.85 -4.30 -22.64
C VAL A 80 -5.29 -4.51 -23.13
N SER A 81 -6.11 -3.45 -23.20
CA SER A 81 -7.54 -3.36 -23.62
C SER A 81 -8.57 -3.50 -22.47
N GLU A 82 -9.48 -2.56 -22.19
CA GLU A 82 -10.08 -1.44 -22.94
C GLU A 82 -10.38 -0.25 -21.99
N PRO A 83 -10.53 1.01 -22.48
CA PRO A 83 -11.20 2.05 -21.72
C PRO A 83 -12.72 1.85 -21.85
N ILE A 84 -13.51 2.15 -20.82
CA ILE A 84 -14.86 2.78 -20.89
C ILE A 84 -15.46 2.76 -19.47
N VAL A 85 -15.72 3.94 -18.89
CA VAL A 85 -16.95 4.14 -18.10
C VAL A 85 -17.48 5.57 -18.31
N ILE A 86 -18.57 5.69 -19.09
CA ILE A 86 -19.41 6.89 -19.12
C ILE A 86 -20.48 6.73 -18.04
N TYR A 87 -20.49 7.57 -17.02
CA TYR A 87 -21.61 7.64 -16.08
C TYR A 87 -22.69 8.60 -16.60
N LYS A 88 -23.79 8.06 -17.12
CA LYS A 88 -25.04 8.82 -17.26
C LYS A 88 -25.65 9.02 -15.87
N THR A 89 -25.73 10.28 -15.44
CA THR A 89 -26.42 10.70 -14.21
C THR A 89 -27.88 10.26 -14.24
N ARG A 90 -28.39 9.65 -13.16
CA ARG A 90 -29.83 9.38 -13.01
C ARG A 90 -30.56 10.70 -12.82
N LYS A 91 -31.42 11.10 -13.78
CA LYS A 91 -32.47 12.10 -13.51
C LYS A 91 -33.47 11.48 -12.54
N THR A 92 -33.58 12.05 -11.34
CA THR A 92 -34.64 11.77 -10.38
C THR A 92 -36.00 12.09 -11.00
N LYS A 93 -36.92 11.12 -11.01
CA LYS A 93 -38.31 11.33 -11.42
C LYS A 93 -39.01 12.22 -10.38
N ALA A 94 -39.32 13.47 -10.74
CA ALA A 94 -40.34 14.25 -10.04
C ALA A 94 -41.71 13.93 -10.68
N LYS A 95 -42.62 13.39 -9.87
CA LYS A 95 -44.03 13.17 -10.22
C LYS A 95 -44.81 14.49 -10.11
N ALA A 96 -45.63 14.82 -11.10
CA ALA A 96 -46.83 15.66 -11.01
C ALA A 96 -47.68 15.30 -12.25
N LYS A 97 -48.77 14.53 -12.18
CA LYS A 97 -50.10 14.78 -11.59
C LYS A 97 -50.83 15.97 -12.22
N SER A 98 -51.54 15.71 -13.31
CA SER A 98 -52.92 16.18 -13.61
C SER A 98 -53.45 15.39 -14.79
#